data_AF-N4WU56-F1
#
_entry.id   AF-N4WU56-F1
#
_cell.length_a   1.000
_cell.length_b   1.000
_cell.length_c   1.000
_cell.angle_alpha   90.00
_cell.angle_beta   90.00
_cell.angle_gamma   90.00
#
_symmetry.space_group_name_H-M   'P 1'
#
loop_
_entity.id
_entity.type
_entity.pdbx_description
1 polymer ?
#
loop_
_entity_poly.entity_id
_entity_poly.type
_entity_poly.pdbx_seq_one_letter_code
_entity_poly.pdbx_strand_id
1 'polypeptide(L)'
;MVQDHPRATADRPSPTSGRFILLCGEHSLTTRIWKPFCKMAVQLTRSIHKNRKLQPDRGNLPLSDYCMVWGRTIFDEFHNSKGEFTQFSKLYDKMRETNRGYQWKSWALSGTPMENGLSEILILITKALRGMNNWNKSITPSSIKTSEGQWKRSEYEEIGKMVDSRTGKTRDPWGKRISRLPGSFEPKIRPCRNPNWANIISEAAKRRVKPDSESPAKYTFTRNDMAGFASYPGQANYKAELMAGSAYKPITQLTTYFALKKRFGDGNVLALYGNMDERTRKDRLRQWRDPHGSRIMVISMAYAEAVTLTEANFLVLMEPQDRQAKQDQVLFRIYRIGQLADACHAYILYNPDSDIEVNTLRRQQFKTLSRDTLVENRDAETVIGHQIKWESLDEDVVYRVDVLP
;
A
#
# COMPACT_ATOMS: atom_id res chain seq x y z
N MET A 1 -19.07 -27.67 29.08
CA MET A 1 -19.58 -26.87 27.95
C MET A 1 -20.03 -25.53 28.51
N VAL A 2 -19.46 -24.43 28.03
CA VAL A 2 -19.94 -23.08 28.40
C VAL A 2 -21.24 -22.87 27.65
N GLN A 3 -22.35 -22.63 28.35
CA GLN A 3 -23.63 -22.29 27.72
C GLN A 3 -23.57 -20.86 27.20
N ASP A 4 -24.01 -20.68 25.95
CA ASP A 4 -24.16 -19.34 25.38
C ASP A 4 -25.15 -18.52 26.20
N HIS A 5 -24.85 -17.23 26.32
CA HIS A 5 -25.73 -16.30 27.04
C HIS A 5 -27.13 -16.31 26.39
N PRO A 6 -28.23 -16.39 27.16
CA PRO A 6 -29.59 -16.64 26.63
C PRO A 6 -30.13 -15.56 25.69
N ARG A 7 -29.44 -14.41 25.60
CA ARG A 7 -29.75 -13.30 24.69
C ARG A 7 -28.74 -13.12 23.56
N ALA A 8 -27.71 -13.95 23.50
CA ALA A 8 -26.81 -14.02 22.37
C ALA A 8 -27.51 -14.81 21.25
N THR A 9 -27.47 -14.26 20.05
CA THR A 9 -27.92 -14.95 18.84
C THR A 9 -26.73 -15.11 17.91
N ALA A 10 -26.88 -15.93 16.86
CA ALA A 10 -25.86 -16.09 15.83
C ALA A 10 -25.40 -14.75 15.22
N ASP A 11 -26.28 -13.75 15.17
CA ASP A 11 -25.98 -12.44 14.56
C ASP A 11 -25.75 -11.31 15.57
N ARG A 12 -26.03 -11.52 16.86
CA ARG A 12 -25.94 -10.48 17.89
C ARG A 12 -25.30 -11.00 19.17
N PRO A 13 -24.11 -10.51 19.56
CA PRO A 13 -23.53 -10.84 20.86
C PRO A 13 -24.41 -10.31 22.01
N SER A 14 -24.22 -10.90 23.19
CA SER A 14 -24.99 -10.59 24.40
C SER A 14 -25.13 -9.07 24.64
N PRO A 15 -26.26 -8.58 25.16
CA PRO A 15 -26.42 -7.19 25.59
C PRO A 15 -25.37 -6.70 26.60
N THR A 16 -24.73 -7.63 27.33
CA THR A 16 -23.62 -7.34 28.26
C THR A 16 -22.26 -7.26 27.58
N SER A 17 -22.17 -7.59 26.28
CA SER A 17 -20.94 -7.45 25.49
C SER A 17 -20.76 -5.99 25.07
N GLY A 18 -19.80 -5.29 25.66
CA GLY A 18 -19.41 -3.95 25.25
C GLY A 18 -18.96 -3.92 23.78
N ARG A 19 -19.39 -2.89 23.04
CA ARG A 19 -18.97 -2.66 21.64
C ARG A 19 -17.98 -1.51 21.62
N PHE A 20 -16.77 -1.79 21.14
CA PHE A 20 -15.70 -0.79 21.04
C PHE A 20 -15.12 -0.82 19.62
N ILE A 21 -14.82 0.36 19.09
CA ILE A 21 -14.04 0.50 17.84
C ILE A 21 -12.64 0.94 18.27
N LEU A 22 -11.64 0.15 17.93
CA LEU A 22 -10.24 0.43 18.22
C LEU A 22 -9.53 0.79 16.91
N LEU A 23 -9.10 2.03 16.80
CA LEU A 23 -8.27 2.51 15.69
C LEU A 23 -6.81 2.52 16.15
N CYS A 24 -6.03 1.55 15.71
CA CYS A 24 -4.63 1.46 16.10
C CYS A 24 -3.80 0.74 15.04
N GLY A 25 -2.54 1.16 14.90
CA GLY A 25 -1.57 0.41 14.12
C GLY A 25 -1.32 -0.98 14.74
N GLU A 26 -0.89 -1.92 13.90
CA GLU A 26 -0.67 -3.31 14.27
C GLU A 26 0.18 -3.51 15.54
N HIS A 27 1.29 -2.78 15.63
CA HIS A 27 2.20 -2.87 16.78
C HIS A 27 1.48 -2.45 18.08
N SER A 28 0.68 -1.38 18.02
CA SER A 28 -0.10 -0.91 19.16
C SER A 28 -1.22 -1.87 19.52
N LEU A 29 -1.89 -2.47 18.53
CA LEU A 29 -2.88 -3.53 18.75
C LEU A 29 -2.26 -4.69 19.53
N THR A 30 -1.10 -5.17 19.08
CA THR A 30 -0.43 -6.32 19.70
C THR A 30 0.10 -6.02 21.10
N THR A 31 0.70 -4.84 21.30
CA THR A 31 1.38 -4.52 22.57
C THR A 31 0.43 -3.96 23.63
N ARG A 32 -0.52 -3.11 23.24
CA ARG A 32 -1.35 -2.33 24.17
C ARG A 32 -2.74 -2.90 24.39
N ILE A 33 -3.27 -3.66 23.42
CA ILE A 33 -4.61 -4.24 23.51
C ILE A 33 -4.49 -5.74 23.72
N TRP A 34 -3.77 -6.44 22.84
CA TRP A 34 -3.69 -7.88 22.89
C TRP A 34 -3.05 -8.41 24.17
N LYS A 35 -1.79 -8.05 24.44
CA LYS A 35 -1.05 -8.58 25.60
C LYS A 35 -1.76 -8.31 26.93
N PRO A 36 -2.31 -7.10 27.19
CA PRO A 36 -2.96 -6.81 28.47
C PRO A 36 -4.32 -7.50 28.61
N PHE A 37 -5.17 -7.47 27.58
CA PHE A 37 -6.54 -7.99 27.69
C PHE A 37 -6.64 -9.50 27.49
N CYS A 38 -5.63 -10.15 26.91
CA CYS A 38 -5.55 -11.61 26.87
C CYS A 38 -5.14 -12.24 28.20
N LYS A 39 -4.73 -11.43 29.18
CA LYS A 39 -4.31 -11.88 30.51
C LYS A 39 -5.22 -11.23 31.55
N MET A 40 -6.44 -11.74 31.71
CA MET A 40 -7.25 -11.38 32.87
C MET A 40 -6.90 -12.29 34.04
N ALA A 41 -6.57 -11.68 35.19
CA ALA A 41 -6.51 -12.40 36.45
C ALA A 41 -7.92 -12.41 37.06
N VAL A 42 -8.47 -13.60 37.31
CA VAL A 42 -9.70 -13.74 38.06
C VAL A 42 -9.33 -13.84 39.54
N GLN A 43 -9.87 -12.94 40.36
CA GLN A 43 -9.78 -13.09 41.81
C GLN A 43 -10.74 -14.19 42.26
N LEU A 44 -10.17 -15.30 42.72
CA LEU A 44 -10.93 -16.36 43.36
C LEU A 44 -10.98 -16.09 44.86
N THR A 45 -12.19 -16.05 45.41
CA THR A 45 -12.39 -16.14 46.86
C THR A 45 -13.03 -17.50 47.13
N ARG A 46 -12.32 -18.36 47.87
CA ARG A 46 -12.87 -19.64 48.33
C ARG A 46 -12.92 -19.65 49.85
N SER A 47 -13.93 -20.29 50.41
CA SER A 47 -14.01 -20.50 51.85
C SER A 47 -13.30 -21.80 52.20
N ILE A 48 -12.20 -21.70 52.96
CA ILE A 48 -11.49 -22.87 53.48
C ILE A 48 -11.65 -22.95 54.99
N HIS A 49 -11.76 -24.16 55.51
CA HIS A 49 -11.71 -24.38 56.95
C HIS A 49 -10.25 -24.40 57.39
N LYS A 50 -9.86 -23.40 58.17
CA LYS A 50 -8.55 -23.35 58.84
C LYS A 50 -8.81 -23.27 60.33
N ASN A 51 -8.26 -24.21 61.11
CA ASN A 51 -8.49 -24.32 62.56
C ASN A 51 -9.99 -24.32 62.95
N ARG A 52 -10.81 -25.12 62.26
CA ARG A 52 -12.28 -25.25 62.49
C ARG A 52 -13.07 -23.94 62.33
N LYS A 53 -12.50 -22.89 61.73
CA LYS A 53 -13.21 -21.66 61.36
C LYS A 53 -13.20 -21.50 59.84
N LEU A 54 -14.33 -21.07 59.29
CA LEU A 54 -14.45 -20.69 57.88
C LEU A 54 -13.65 -19.41 57.65
N GLN A 55 -12.62 -19.46 56.79
CA GLN A 55 -11.83 -18.28 56.43
C GLN A 55 -11.82 -18.10 54.91
N PRO A 56 -11.96 -16.86 54.40
CA PRO A 56 -11.82 -16.58 52.98
C PRO A 56 -10.34 -16.66 52.58
N ASP A 57 -10.03 -17.54 51.65
CA ASP A 57 -8.74 -17.63 50.97
C ASP A 57 -8.87 -16.97 49.59
N ARG A 58 -8.06 -15.93 49.37
CA ARG A 58 -8.05 -15.14 48.14
C ARG A 58 -6.83 -15.53 47.32
N GLY A 59 -7.08 -15.99 46.09
CA GLY A 59 -6.03 -16.31 45.12
C GLY A 59 -6.29 -15.60 43.80
N ASN A 60 -5.21 -15.34 43.06
CA ASN A 60 -5.34 -14.94 41.66
C ASN A 60 -5.22 -16.20 40.80
N LEU A 61 -6.25 -16.48 40.01
CA LEU A 61 -6.13 -17.44 38.92
C LEU A 61 -5.72 -16.67 37.66
N PRO A 62 -4.47 -16.81 37.19
CA PRO A 62 -4.15 -16.32 35.86
C PRO A 62 -4.92 -17.16 34.86
N LEU A 63 -5.84 -16.55 34.11
CA LEU A 63 -6.38 -17.21 32.94
C LEU A 63 -5.22 -17.29 31.94
N SER A 64 -4.73 -18.52 31.70
CA SER A 64 -3.65 -18.80 30.75
C SER A 64 -4.07 -18.54 29.31
N ASP A 65 -5.37 -18.50 29.07
CA ASP A 65 -5.94 -18.52 27.74
C ASP A 65 -6.61 -17.18 27.43
N TYR A 66 -6.28 -16.69 26.25
CA TYR A 66 -6.89 -15.61 25.51
C TYR A 66 -8.35 -15.26 25.92
N CYS A 67 -8.51 -14.28 26.81
CA CYS A 67 -9.83 -13.90 27.35
C CYS A 67 -10.68 -13.02 26.42
N MET A 68 -10.11 -12.54 25.32
CA MET A 68 -10.79 -11.64 24.38
C MET A 68 -11.27 -12.42 23.15
N VAL A 69 -12.54 -12.25 22.80
CA VAL A 69 -13.15 -12.81 21.58
C VAL A 69 -13.49 -11.67 20.62
N TRP A 70 -13.07 -11.80 19.37
CA TRP A 70 -13.25 -10.79 18.31
C TRP A 70 -14.50 -11.03 17.47
N GLY A 71 -15.55 -10.23 17.61
CA GLY A 71 -16.74 -10.41 16.75
C GLY A 71 -16.48 -10.09 15.27
N ARG A 72 -15.88 -8.93 15.00
CA ARG A 72 -15.60 -8.45 13.64
C ARG A 72 -14.29 -7.68 13.59
N THR A 73 -13.52 -7.87 12.53
CA THR A 73 -12.31 -7.11 12.22
C THR A 73 -12.42 -6.51 10.83
N ILE A 74 -11.98 -5.26 10.67
CA ILE A 74 -11.94 -4.55 9.40
C ILE A 74 -10.51 -4.08 9.19
N PHE A 75 -9.89 -4.52 8.11
CA PHE A 75 -8.53 -4.16 7.74
C PHE A 75 -8.58 -3.20 6.57
N ASP A 76 -8.20 -1.96 6.82
CA ASP A 76 -8.06 -0.95 5.77
C ASP A 76 -6.67 -1.02 5.12
N GLU A 77 -6.60 -0.68 3.84
CA GLU A 77 -5.41 -0.80 3.00
C GLU A 77 -4.72 -2.17 3.11
N PHE A 78 -5.51 -3.25 2.98
CA PHE A 78 -5.08 -4.64 3.18
C PHE A 78 -3.88 -5.06 2.32
N HIS A 79 -3.61 -4.37 1.21
CA HIS A 79 -2.41 -4.60 0.41
C HIS A 79 -1.10 -4.41 1.19
N ASN A 80 -1.10 -3.76 2.36
CA ASN A 80 0.06 -3.66 3.24
C ASN A 80 0.40 -4.98 3.97
N SER A 81 -0.53 -5.93 3.99
CA SER A 81 -0.44 -7.18 4.76
C SER A 81 0.23 -8.32 3.97
N LYS A 82 1.45 -8.07 3.48
CA LYS A 82 2.10 -8.91 2.47
C LYS A 82 2.86 -10.12 3.02
N GLY A 83 2.25 -11.31 2.97
CA GLY A 83 2.97 -12.58 3.03
C GLY A 83 2.94 -13.29 4.39
N GLU A 84 3.16 -14.60 4.35
CA GLU A 84 2.91 -15.54 5.45
C GLU A 84 3.77 -15.31 6.70
N PHE A 85 4.91 -14.64 6.55
CA PHE A 85 5.84 -14.36 7.66
C PHE A 85 5.70 -12.96 8.26
N THR A 86 4.75 -12.16 7.77
CA THR A 86 4.50 -10.83 8.33
C THR A 86 3.97 -10.90 9.75
N GLN A 87 4.16 -9.81 10.50
CA GLN A 87 3.50 -9.64 11.78
C GLN A 87 1.96 -9.80 11.63
N PHE A 88 1.42 -9.38 10.48
CA PHE A 88 -0.02 -9.45 10.19
C PHE A 88 -0.53 -10.90 10.06
N SER A 89 0.28 -11.79 9.47
CA SER A 89 0.00 -13.23 9.46
C SER A 89 -0.10 -13.79 10.89
N LYS A 90 0.86 -13.41 11.75
CA LYS A 90 0.88 -13.80 13.16
C LYS A 90 -0.31 -13.23 13.93
N LEU A 91 -0.76 -12.02 13.58
CA LEU A 91 -1.96 -11.42 14.14
C LEU A 91 -3.21 -12.25 13.83
N TYR A 92 -3.37 -12.71 12.58
CA TYR A 92 -4.47 -13.59 12.20
C TYR A 92 -4.46 -14.91 12.97
N ASP A 93 -3.31 -15.56 13.06
CA ASP A 93 -3.17 -16.82 13.81
C ASP A 93 -3.62 -16.63 15.26
N LYS A 94 -3.20 -15.53 15.88
CA LYS A 94 -3.61 -15.17 17.23
C LYS A 94 -5.10 -14.86 17.35
N MET A 95 -5.69 -14.14 16.39
CA MET A 95 -7.14 -13.88 16.29
C MET A 95 -7.96 -15.16 16.12
N ARG A 96 -7.42 -16.17 15.44
CA ARG A 96 -8.05 -17.48 15.37
C ARG A 96 -7.94 -18.26 16.68
N GLU A 97 -6.77 -18.23 17.33
CA GLU A 97 -6.56 -18.89 18.62
C GLU A 97 -7.48 -18.35 19.72
N THR A 98 -7.64 -17.02 19.79
CA THR A 98 -8.56 -16.33 20.71
C THR A 98 -10.03 -16.67 20.45
N ASN A 99 -10.41 -16.78 19.17
CA ASN A 99 -11.81 -16.96 18.78
C ASN A 99 -12.24 -18.42 18.66
N ARG A 100 -11.50 -19.38 19.23
CA ARG A 100 -11.86 -20.81 19.17
C ARG A 100 -13.28 -21.03 19.68
N GLY A 101 -14.14 -21.57 18.83
CA GLY A 101 -15.55 -21.85 19.15
C GLY A 101 -16.51 -20.66 18.95
N TYR A 102 -16.03 -19.47 18.60
CA TYR A 102 -16.86 -18.29 18.37
C TYR A 102 -16.84 -17.85 16.90
N GLN A 103 -17.96 -17.30 16.44
CA GLN A 103 -18.02 -16.73 15.09
C GLN A 103 -17.16 -15.46 15.00
N TRP A 104 -16.34 -15.39 13.95
CA TRP A 104 -15.52 -14.23 13.63
C TRP A 104 -15.72 -13.84 12.16
N LYS A 105 -16.02 -12.57 11.91
CA LYS A 105 -16.13 -12.02 10.55
C LYS A 105 -14.97 -11.07 10.29
N SER A 106 -14.24 -11.28 9.19
CA SER A 106 -13.14 -10.40 8.78
C SER A 106 -13.48 -9.71 7.46
N TRP A 107 -13.20 -8.41 7.38
CA TRP A 107 -13.31 -7.61 6.17
C TRP A 107 -11.96 -7.04 5.82
N ALA A 108 -11.60 -7.08 4.54
CA ALA A 108 -10.43 -6.41 3.99
C ALA A 108 -10.89 -5.37 2.98
N LEU A 109 -10.47 -4.13 3.20
CA LEU A 109 -10.67 -3.02 2.28
C LEU A 109 -9.32 -2.73 1.61
N SER A 110 -9.31 -2.71 0.29
CA SER A 110 -8.13 -2.33 -0.49
C SER A 110 -8.57 -1.87 -1.86
N GLY A 111 -8.05 -0.72 -2.30
CA GLY A 111 -8.23 -0.27 -3.68
C GLY A 111 -7.44 -1.11 -4.68
N THR A 112 -6.41 -1.83 -4.22
CA THR A 112 -5.52 -2.67 -5.05
C THR A 112 -5.24 -3.99 -4.32
N PRO A 113 -6.19 -4.94 -4.29
CA PRO A 113 -6.09 -6.14 -3.46
C PRO A 113 -5.04 -7.16 -3.94
N MET A 114 -4.54 -7.03 -5.18
CA MET A 114 -3.53 -7.93 -5.78
C MET A 114 -2.42 -7.13 -6.45
N GLU A 115 -1.40 -6.70 -5.70
CA GLU A 115 -0.26 -5.98 -6.28
C GLU A 115 0.78 -6.93 -6.89
N ASN A 116 1.05 -8.06 -6.22
CA ASN A 116 2.07 -9.04 -6.63
C ASN A 116 1.49 -10.39 -7.05
N GLY A 117 0.16 -10.53 -7.03
CA GLY A 117 -0.57 -11.74 -7.41
C GLY A 117 -1.51 -12.27 -6.33
N LEU A 118 -2.17 -13.39 -6.61
CA LEU A 118 -3.20 -13.99 -5.75
C LEU A 118 -2.70 -14.40 -4.35
N SER A 119 -1.40 -14.62 -4.16
CA SER A 119 -0.84 -14.99 -2.87
C SER A 119 -1.11 -13.96 -1.76
N GLU A 120 -1.30 -12.69 -2.13
CA GLU A 120 -1.64 -11.62 -1.19
C GLU A 120 -3.08 -11.74 -0.67
N ILE A 121 -4.02 -12.21 -1.47
CA ILE A 121 -5.41 -12.46 -1.03
C ILE A 121 -5.50 -13.79 -0.26
N LEU A 122 -4.69 -14.78 -0.63
CA LEU A 122 -4.73 -16.09 0.01
C LEU A 122 -4.49 -16.02 1.51
N ILE A 123 -3.67 -15.10 2.01
CA ILE A 123 -3.47 -14.97 3.45
C ILE A 123 -4.77 -14.58 4.18
N LEU A 124 -5.59 -13.69 3.59
CA LEU A 124 -6.91 -13.35 4.13
C LEU A 124 -7.85 -14.55 4.05
N ILE A 125 -7.88 -15.24 2.91
CA ILE A 125 -8.80 -16.36 2.70
C ILE A 125 -8.46 -17.50 3.65
N THR A 126 -7.20 -17.91 3.69
CA THR A 126 -6.72 -19.03 4.50
C THR A 126 -6.80 -18.72 5.99
N LYS A 127 -6.33 -17.55 6.43
CA LYS A 127 -6.23 -17.22 7.85
C LYS A 127 -7.51 -16.59 8.41
N ALA A 128 -8.15 -15.71 7.66
CA ALA A 128 -9.30 -14.92 8.12
C ALA A 128 -10.66 -15.51 7.74
N LEU A 129 -10.82 -16.16 6.58
CA LEU A 129 -12.14 -16.62 6.10
C LEU A 129 -12.39 -18.12 6.31
N ARG A 130 -11.44 -19.00 5.95
CA ARG A 130 -11.67 -20.46 5.88
C ARG A 130 -11.46 -21.27 7.18
N GLY A 131 -10.91 -20.66 8.24
CA GLY A 131 -10.78 -21.29 9.57
C GLY A 131 -9.77 -22.44 9.65
N MET A 132 -9.36 -22.80 10.88
CA MET A 132 -8.29 -23.79 11.12
C MET A 132 -8.61 -25.21 10.64
N ASN A 133 -9.88 -25.61 10.53
CA ASN A 133 -10.26 -26.99 10.13
C ASN A 133 -9.98 -27.28 8.65
N ASN A 134 -9.76 -26.25 7.83
CA ASN A 134 -9.30 -26.38 6.45
C ASN A 134 -7.78 -26.25 6.30
N TRP A 135 -7.03 -26.03 7.41
CA TRP A 135 -5.58 -25.93 7.41
C TRP A 135 -4.89 -27.28 7.16
N ASN A 136 -5.50 -28.38 7.63
CA ASN A 136 -4.95 -29.74 7.50
C ASN A 136 -5.17 -30.37 6.11
N LYS A 137 -6.01 -29.77 5.25
CA LYS A 137 -5.90 -30.00 3.81
C LYS A 137 -4.84 -29.03 3.34
N SER A 138 -3.61 -29.50 3.29
CA SER A 138 -2.45 -28.76 2.82
C SER A 138 -2.72 -28.19 1.43
N ILE A 139 -3.26 -26.97 1.37
CA ILE A 139 -3.30 -26.21 0.16
C ILE A 139 -1.87 -25.69 -0.06
N THR A 140 -0.98 -26.59 -0.48
CA THR A 140 0.35 -26.22 -0.94
C THR A 140 0.19 -25.44 -2.25
N PRO A 141 1.08 -24.49 -2.58
CA PRO A 141 1.06 -23.80 -3.86
C PRO A 141 0.95 -24.76 -5.06
N SER A 142 1.47 -25.99 -4.95
CA SER A 142 1.37 -27.06 -5.95
C SER A 142 -0.04 -27.65 -6.16
N SER A 143 -0.93 -27.56 -5.17
CA SER A 143 -2.32 -28.04 -5.29
C SER A 143 -3.24 -27.05 -6.03
N ILE A 144 -2.89 -25.76 -5.97
CA ILE A 144 -3.64 -24.65 -6.57
C ILE A 144 -3.03 -24.22 -7.91
N LYS A 145 -1.81 -24.66 -8.19
CA LYS A 145 -1.11 -24.38 -9.44
C LYS A 145 -1.12 -25.60 -10.36
N THR A 146 -1.03 -25.37 -11.66
CA THR A 146 -0.78 -26.37 -12.69
C THR A 146 0.65 -26.90 -12.55
N SER A 147 0.96 -27.98 -13.25
CA SER A 147 2.32 -28.52 -13.37
C SER A 147 3.33 -27.47 -13.89
N GLU A 148 2.84 -26.48 -14.62
CA GLU A 148 3.62 -25.35 -15.17
C GLU A 148 3.73 -24.16 -14.21
N GLY A 149 3.18 -24.28 -12.99
CA GLY A 149 3.25 -23.24 -11.95
C GLY A 149 2.24 -22.09 -12.12
N GLN A 150 1.31 -22.19 -13.07
CA GLN A 150 0.20 -21.24 -13.25
C GLN A 150 -0.96 -21.56 -12.30
N TRP A 151 -1.76 -20.58 -11.91
CA TRP A 151 -2.91 -20.83 -11.02
C TRP A 151 -4.07 -21.52 -11.76
N LYS A 152 -4.72 -22.49 -11.12
CA LYS A 152 -5.93 -23.15 -11.65
C LYS A 152 -7.09 -22.16 -11.74
N ARG A 153 -7.82 -22.17 -12.85
CA ARG A 153 -8.94 -21.25 -13.12
C ARG A 153 -10.09 -21.36 -12.12
N SER A 154 -10.40 -22.58 -11.66
CA SER A 154 -11.45 -22.83 -10.65
C SER A 154 -11.22 -22.07 -9.34
N GLU A 155 -9.97 -21.82 -8.98
CA GLU A 155 -9.58 -21.16 -7.74
C GLU A 155 -9.74 -19.64 -7.87
N TYR A 156 -9.46 -19.07 -9.05
CA TYR A 156 -9.78 -17.67 -9.35
C TYR A 156 -11.28 -17.40 -9.24
N GLU A 157 -12.12 -18.29 -9.75
CA GLU A 157 -13.58 -18.13 -9.72
C GLU A 157 -14.12 -18.22 -8.30
N GLU A 158 -13.58 -19.12 -7.47
CA GLU A 158 -14.00 -19.24 -6.08
C GLU A 158 -13.58 -18.04 -5.23
N ILE A 159 -12.35 -17.53 -5.45
CA ILE A 159 -11.86 -16.30 -4.84
C ILE A 159 -12.71 -15.11 -5.30
N GLY A 160 -13.03 -15.03 -6.59
CA GLY A 160 -13.85 -13.97 -7.18
C GLY A 160 -15.23 -13.84 -6.54
N LYS A 161 -15.84 -14.96 -6.12
CA LYS A 161 -17.14 -14.95 -5.38
C LYS A 161 -17.04 -14.30 -4.01
N MET A 162 -15.85 -14.22 -3.42
CA MET A 162 -15.62 -13.62 -2.10
C MET A 162 -15.19 -12.14 -2.16
N VAL A 163 -14.95 -11.61 -3.37
CA VAL A 163 -14.46 -10.24 -3.59
C VAL A 163 -15.52 -9.44 -4.33
N ASP A 164 -16.02 -8.37 -3.70
CA ASP A 164 -16.80 -7.34 -4.40
C ASP A 164 -15.85 -6.24 -4.89
N SER A 165 -15.83 -6.01 -6.21
CA SER A 165 -15.04 -4.95 -6.84
C SER A 165 -15.90 -4.20 -7.85
N ARG A 166 -15.86 -2.87 -7.77
CA ARG A 166 -16.58 -1.97 -8.67
C ARG A 166 -15.60 -0.97 -9.25
N THR A 167 -15.71 -0.71 -10.55
CA THR A 167 -14.87 0.22 -11.29
C THR A 167 -15.66 1.44 -11.73
N GLY A 168 -15.00 2.46 -12.29
CA GLY A 168 -15.69 3.61 -12.89
C GLY A 168 -16.55 3.24 -14.12
N LYS A 169 -16.40 2.01 -14.62
CA LYS A 169 -17.23 1.42 -15.69
C LYS A 169 -18.46 0.69 -15.14
N THR A 170 -18.50 0.35 -13.85
CA THR A 170 -19.63 -0.38 -13.26
C THR A 170 -20.90 0.45 -13.31
N ARG A 171 -21.97 -0.17 -13.80
CA ARG A 171 -23.32 0.40 -13.86
C ARG A 171 -24.18 -0.19 -12.77
N ASP A 172 -25.13 0.60 -12.29
CA ASP A 172 -26.19 0.14 -11.41
C ASP A 172 -27.20 -0.73 -12.19
N PRO A 173 -28.15 -1.40 -11.50
CA PRO A 173 -29.18 -2.23 -12.15
C PRO A 173 -30.06 -1.49 -13.17
N TRP A 174 -30.03 -0.15 -13.17
CA TRP A 174 -30.78 0.71 -14.10
C TRP A 174 -29.91 1.24 -15.25
N GLY A 175 -28.67 0.75 -15.37
CA GLY A 175 -27.75 1.11 -16.43
C GLY A 175 -27.03 2.45 -16.23
N LYS A 176 -27.20 3.13 -15.09
CA LYS A 176 -26.49 4.38 -14.78
C LYS A 176 -25.14 4.06 -14.14
N ARG A 177 -24.10 4.86 -14.43
CA ARG A 177 -22.78 4.66 -13.81
C ARG A 177 -22.86 4.90 -12.30
N ILE A 178 -22.28 3.99 -11.51
CA ILE A 178 -22.30 4.05 -10.03
C ILE A 178 -21.53 5.27 -9.52
N SER A 179 -20.44 5.64 -10.18
CA SER A 179 -19.71 6.89 -9.94
C SER A 179 -19.71 7.74 -11.20
N ARG A 180 -20.28 8.95 -11.12
CA ARG A 180 -20.13 9.97 -12.15
C ARG A 180 -19.21 11.03 -11.59
N LEU A 181 -17.92 10.89 -11.89
CA LEU A 181 -17.00 12.03 -11.74
C LEU A 181 -17.31 12.99 -12.90
N PRO A 182 -17.45 14.30 -12.63
CA PRO A 182 -17.95 15.24 -13.63
C PRO A 182 -16.95 15.47 -14.76
N GLY A 183 -15.65 15.40 -14.49
CA GLY A 183 -14.58 15.71 -15.44
C GLY A 183 -13.83 14.53 -16.05
N SER A 184 -13.05 14.80 -17.10
CA SER A 184 -12.12 13.85 -17.71
C SER A 184 -10.88 13.63 -16.82
N PHE A 185 -10.21 12.49 -17.00
CA PHE A 185 -8.90 12.26 -16.40
C PHE A 185 -7.92 11.76 -17.45
N GLU A 186 -6.85 12.51 -17.66
CA GLU A 186 -5.88 12.29 -18.74
C GLU A 186 -4.47 12.05 -18.17
N PRO A 187 -4.19 10.83 -17.69
CA PRO A 187 -2.85 10.46 -17.29
C PRO A 187 -1.97 10.14 -18.53
N LYS A 188 -0.76 10.69 -18.54
CA LYS A 188 0.24 10.54 -19.61
C LYS A 188 1.60 10.19 -19.01
N ILE A 189 2.38 9.40 -19.75
CA ILE A 189 3.83 9.23 -19.51
C ILE A 189 4.55 10.24 -20.40
N ARG A 190 5.41 11.06 -19.82
CA ARG A 190 6.12 12.15 -20.51
C ARG A 190 7.63 11.90 -20.50
N PRO A 191 8.29 11.79 -21.66
CA PRO A 191 9.73 11.75 -21.74
C PRO A 191 10.33 13.10 -21.34
N CYS A 192 11.36 13.07 -20.50
CA CYS A 192 12.11 14.23 -20.01
C CYS A 192 13.60 13.95 -20.19
N ARG A 193 14.09 14.09 -21.43
CA ARG A 193 15.51 13.91 -21.75
C ARG A 193 16.35 14.96 -21.03
N ASN A 194 17.51 14.53 -20.53
CA ASN A 194 18.55 15.45 -20.10
C ASN A 194 19.78 15.22 -21.00
N PRO A 195 20.10 16.14 -21.92
CA PRO A 195 21.22 15.96 -22.85
C PRO A 195 22.58 15.85 -22.14
N ASN A 196 22.69 16.33 -20.90
CA ASN A 196 23.91 16.24 -20.10
C ASN A 196 23.93 15.00 -19.19
N TRP A 197 22.94 14.11 -19.26
CA TRP A 197 22.81 12.96 -18.38
C TRP A 197 24.08 12.10 -18.32
N ALA A 198 24.57 11.63 -19.47
CA ALA A 198 25.75 10.78 -19.54
C ALA A 198 26.99 11.47 -18.95
N ASN A 199 27.17 12.76 -19.24
CA ASN A 199 28.28 13.55 -18.71
C ASN A 199 28.19 13.72 -17.20
N ILE A 200 27.00 14.07 -16.67
CA ILE A 200 26.77 14.25 -15.23
C ILE A 200 27.05 12.95 -14.47
N ILE A 201 26.56 11.82 -14.96
CA ILE A 201 26.80 10.51 -14.32
C ILE A 201 28.27 10.12 -14.39
N SER A 202 28.94 10.34 -15.53
CA SER A 202 30.35 10.04 -15.71
C SER A 202 31.23 10.87 -14.77
N GLU A 203 30.98 12.19 -14.69
CA GLU A 203 31.71 13.09 -13.79
C GLU A 203 31.46 12.76 -12.31
N ALA A 204 30.22 12.47 -11.93
CA ALA A 204 29.90 12.04 -10.56
C ALA A 204 30.59 10.72 -10.20
N ALA A 205 30.68 9.77 -11.14
CA ALA A 205 31.37 8.49 -10.92
C ALA A 205 32.88 8.70 -10.69
N LYS A 206 33.52 9.58 -11.47
CA LYS A 206 34.95 9.92 -11.32
C LYS A 206 35.26 10.51 -9.94
N ARG A 207 34.43 11.45 -9.46
CA ARG A 207 34.60 12.11 -8.15
C ARG A 207 34.51 11.14 -6.95
N ARG A 208 33.91 9.96 -7.15
CA ARG A 208 33.70 8.96 -6.10
C ARG A 208 34.84 7.94 -5.97
N VAL A 209 35.79 7.91 -6.91
CA VAL A 209 37.00 7.09 -6.81
C VAL A 209 37.90 7.72 -5.75
N LYS A 210 38.21 7.01 -4.66
CA LYS A 210 39.18 7.49 -3.67
C LYS A 210 40.54 7.64 -4.36
N PRO A 211 41.25 8.78 -4.21
CA PRO A 211 42.57 8.97 -4.79
C PRO A 211 43.60 7.90 -4.38
N ASP A 212 43.45 7.32 -3.19
CA ASP A 212 44.50 6.51 -2.54
C ASP A 212 44.17 5.01 -2.34
N SER A 213 43.19 4.45 -3.05
CA SER A 213 42.99 2.99 -2.99
C SER A 213 43.82 2.29 -4.09
N GLU A 214 44.85 1.53 -3.69
CA GLU A 214 45.74 0.72 -4.54
C GLU A 214 45.03 -0.35 -5.41
N SER A 215 43.71 -0.45 -5.30
CA SER A 215 42.87 -1.05 -6.31
C SER A 215 41.72 -0.09 -6.59
N PRO A 216 41.47 0.29 -7.86
CA PRO A 216 40.32 1.12 -8.21
C PRO A 216 39.06 0.28 -7.96
N ALA A 217 38.56 0.30 -6.73
CA ALA A 217 37.26 -0.23 -6.41
C ALA A 217 36.26 0.62 -7.21
N LYS A 218 35.85 0.09 -8.37
CA LYS A 218 34.92 0.70 -9.31
C LYS A 218 33.60 0.91 -8.57
N TYR A 219 33.46 2.06 -7.92
CA TYR A 219 32.33 2.33 -7.05
C TYR A 219 31.10 2.50 -7.94
N THR A 220 30.23 1.50 -7.95
CA THR A 220 29.01 1.52 -8.74
C THR A 220 27.92 2.25 -7.96
N PHE A 221 27.25 3.20 -8.60
CA PHE A 221 26.04 3.79 -8.04
C PHE A 221 24.99 2.70 -7.83
N THR A 222 24.33 2.71 -6.68
CA THR A 222 23.25 1.76 -6.44
C THR A 222 22.11 2.06 -7.41
N ARG A 223 21.24 1.06 -7.65
CA ARG A 223 20.01 1.26 -8.43
C ARG A 223 19.17 2.44 -7.92
N ASN A 224 19.14 2.62 -6.60
CA ASN A 224 18.45 3.70 -5.92
C ASN A 224 19.07 5.08 -6.21
N ASP A 225 20.41 5.15 -6.26
CA ASP A 225 21.13 6.37 -6.63
C ASP A 225 20.80 6.77 -8.06
N MET A 226 20.91 5.81 -8.99
CA MET A 226 20.66 6.05 -10.40
C MET A 226 19.20 6.41 -10.71
N ALA A 227 18.23 5.86 -9.96
CA ALA A 227 16.83 6.28 -10.05
C ALA A 227 16.65 7.75 -9.63
N GLY A 228 17.18 8.15 -8.47
CA GLY A 228 17.10 9.54 -8.02
C GLY A 228 17.81 10.53 -8.95
N PHE A 229 18.94 10.12 -9.54
CA PHE A 229 19.63 10.92 -10.54
C PHE A 229 18.78 11.09 -11.79
N ALA A 230 18.11 10.03 -12.26
CA ALA A 230 17.34 10.11 -13.50
C ALA A 230 16.23 11.17 -13.41
N SER A 231 15.56 11.25 -12.26
CA SER A 231 14.54 12.26 -11.99
C SER A 231 15.13 13.64 -11.68
N TYR A 232 16.33 13.70 -11.08
CA TYR A 232 17.03 14.94 -10.80
C TYR A 232 18.56 14.80 -10.94
N PRO A 233 19.14 15.02 -12.14
CA PRO A 233 20.55 14.72 -12.40
C PRO A 233 21.54 15.50 -11.53
N GLY A 234 21.17 16.69 -11.06
CA GLY A 234 21.98 17.47 -10.12
C GLY A 234 22.31 16.74 -8.81
N GLN A 235 21.53 15.72 -8.42
CA GLN A 235 21.83 14.89 -7.24
C GLN A 235 23.10 14.06 -7.39
N ALA A 236 23.50 13.72 -8.60
CA ALA A 236 24.72 12.94 -8.83
C ALA A 236 25.95 13.69 -8.29
N ASN A 237 25.99 15.01 -8.48
CA ASN A 237 27.05 15.87 -7.95
C ASN A 237 26.99 15.97 -6.42
N TYR A 238 25.80 16.19 -5.84
CA TYR A 238 25.65 16.30 -4.39
C TYR A 238 25.97 14.98 -3.65
N LYS A 239 25.55 13.82 -4.17
CA LYS A 239 25.86 12.52 -3.56
C LYS A 239 27.33 12.12 -3.70
N ALA A 240 28.02 12.60 -4.72
CA ALA A 240 29.47 12.43 -4.83
C ALA A 240 30.19 13.19 -3.69
N GLU A 241 29.64 14.32 -3.25
CA GLU A 241 30.22 15.18 -2.21
C GLU A 241 29.77 14.82 -0.78
N LEU A 242 28.50 14.41 -0.59
CA LEU A 242 27.90 14.07 0.71
C LEU A 242 27.67 12.55 0.84
N MET A 243 28.70 11.82 1.26
CA MET A 243 28.67 10.53 2.00
C MET A 243 27.72 9.39 1.51
N ALA A 244 28.34 8.24 1.21
CA ALA A 244 27.68 6.95 1.06
C ALA A 244 26.91 6.54 2.34
N GLY A 245 25.59 6.38 2.24
CA GLY A 245 24.79 5.77 3.32
C GLY A 245 23.39 6.32 3.53
N SER A 246 23.08 7.52 3.01
CA SER A 246 21.77 8.15 3.21
C SER A 246 20.77 7.76 2.12
N ALA A 247 19.55 7.37 2.52
CA ALA A 247 18.45 7.07 1.61
C ALA A 247 18.11 8.30 0.74
N TYR A 248 17.99 8.13 -0.58
CA TYR A 248 17.88 9.21 -1.57
C TYR A 248 16.49 9.87 -1.65
N LYS A 249 15.41 9.15 -1.28
CA LYS A 249 14.02 9.62 -1.46
C LYS A 249 13.68 10.96 -0.78
N PRO A 250 14.21 11.31 0.40
CA PRO A 250 14.04 12.64 0.98
C PRO A 250 14.70 13.76 0.17
N ILE A 251 15.80 13.46 -0.56
CA ILE A 251 16.60 14.48 -1.25
C ILE A 251 15.86 15.02 -2.47
N THR A 252 15.26 14.17 -3.31
CA THR A 252 14.50 14.63 -4.48
C THR A 252 13.34 15.53 -4.07
N GLN A 253 12.58 15.10 -3.06
CA GLN A 253 11.48 15.90 -2.53
C GLN A 253 11.95 17.29 -2.04
N LEU A 254 13.02 17.33 -1.24
CA LEU A 254 13.55 18.57 -0.69
C LEU A 254 14.11 19.49 -1.78
N THR A 255 14.89 18.94 -2.72
CA THR A 255 15.46 19.73 -3.82
C THR A 255 14.37 20.30 -4.71
N THR A 256 13.36 19.50 -5.07
CA THR A 256 12.19 19.97 -5.81
C THR A 256 11.45 21.07 -5.04
N TYR A 257 11.22 20.89 -3.75
CA TYR A 257 10.58 21.89 -2.91
C TYR A 257 11.35 23.22 -2.88
N PHE A 258 12.66 23.20 -2.63
CA PHE A 258 13.48 24.42 -2.60
C PHE A 258 13.58 25.08 -3.98
N ALA A 259 13.71 24.31 -5.06
CA ALA A 259 13.73 24.85 -6.42
C ALA A 259 12.41 25.55 -6.77
N LEU A 260 11.27 24.93 -6.44
CA LEU A 260 9.95 25.51 -6.67
C LEU A 260 9.73 26.75 -5.79
N LYS A 261 10.13 26.71 -4.52
CA LYS A 261 10.08 27.90 -3.65
C LYS A 261 10.89 29.05 -4.21
N LYS A 262 12.12 28.80 -4.66
CA LYS A 262 12.97 29.82 -5.28
C LYS A 262 12.30 30.43 -6.52
N ARG A 263 11.57 29.63 -7.30
CA ARG A 263 10.94 30.06 -8.54
C ARG A 263 9.59 30.77 -8.35
N PHE A 264 8.76 30.26 -7.43
CA PHE A 264 7.36 30.66 -7.28
C PHE A 264 7.06 31.40 -5.97
N GLY A 265 8.04 31.51 -5.07
CA GLY A 265 7.91 32.19 -3.78
C GLY A 265 7.38 31.30 -2.66
N ASP A 266 7.69 31.68 -1.43
CA ASP A 266 7.44 30.87 -0.23
C ASP A 266 5.97 30.64 0.09
N GLY A 267 5.09 31.60 -0.24
CA GLY A 267 3.65 31.49 -0.01
C GLY A 267 2.93 30.53 -0.96
N ASN A 268 3.55 30.17 -2.08
CA ASN A 268 2.92 29.40 -3.16
C ASN A 268 3.24 27.90 -3.13
N VAL A 269 4.19 27.47 -2.30
CA VAL A 269 4.71 26.09 -2.30
C VAL A 269 4.71 25.49 -0.90
N LEU A 270 4.07 24.33 -0.76
CA LEU A 270 4.04 23.52 0.47
C LEU A 270 4.77 22.20 0.28
N ALA A 271 5.20 21.61 1.39
CA ALA A 271 5.73 20.25 1.41
C ALA A 271 5.03 19.40 2.48
N LEU A 272 4.77 18.14 2.15
CA LEU A 272 4.27 17.11 3.07
C LEU A 272 5.19 15.89 3.01
N TYR A 273 5.90 15.62 4.10
CA TYR A 273 6.85 14.51 4.23
C TYR A 273 6.52 13.61 5.41
N GLY A 274 7.00 12.37 5.37
CA GLY A 274 6.51 11.27 6.24
C GLY A 274 6.70 11.49 7.75
N ASN A 275 7.77 12.17 8.17
CA ASN A 275 8.07 12.41 9.59
C ASN A 275 7.47 13.72 10.14
N MET A 276 6.54 14.35 9.42
CA MET A 276 5.85 15.56 9.88
C MET A 276 4.88 15.23 11.02
N ASP A 277 4.86 16.02 12.09
CA ASP A 277 3.91 15.88 13.18
C ASP A 277 2.46 16.14 12.72
N GLU A 278 1.50 15.64 13.49
CA GLU A 278 0.09 15.69 13.09
C GLU A 278 -0.47 17.11 13.04
N ARG A 279 0.00 18.02 13.91
CA ARG A 279 -0.47 19.40 13.95
C ARG A 279 0.00 20.16 12.71
N THR A 280 1.30 20.13 12.43
CA THR A 280 1.88 20.76 11.24
C THR A 280 1.24 20.20 9.97
N ARG A 281 1.01 18.89 9.91
CA ARG A 281 0.33 18.24 8.78
C ARG A 281 -1.09 18.76 8.58
N LYS A 282 -1.88 18.86 9.64
CA LYS A 282 -3.24 19.42 9.59
C LYS A 282 -3.22 20.89 9.15
N ASP A 283 -2.25 21.68 9.61
CA ASP A 283 -2.07 23.07 9.21
C ASP A 283 -1.73 23.21 7.72
N ARG A 284 -0.82 22.38 7.20
CA ARG A 284 -0.46 22.36 5.78
C ARG A 284 -1.62 21.91 4.89
N LEU A 285 -2.39 20.91 5.32
CA LEU A 285 -3.60 20.49 4.59
C LEU A 285 -4.69 21.57 4.62
N ARG A 286 -4.80 22.34 5.71
CA ARG A 286 -5.69 23.51 5.76
C ARG A 286 -5.24 24.59 4.76
N GLN A 287 -3.94 24.90 4.71
CA GLN A 287 -3.38 25.84 3.74
C GLN A 287 -3.59 25.38 2.30
N TRP A 288 -3.47 24.08 2.02
CA TRP A 288 -3.74 23.51 0.69
C TRP A 288 -5.20 23.64 0.27
N ARG A 289 -6.13 23.49 1.22
CA ARG A 289 -7.58 23.56 0.98
C ARG A 289 -8.14 24.97 0.88
N ASP A 290 -7.38 25.96 1.32
CA ASP A 290 -7.75 27.36 1.19
C ASP A 290 -7.68 27.78 -0.29
N PRO A 291 -8.77 28.30 -0.88
CA PRO A 291 -8.75 28.82 -2.26
C PRO A 291 -7.69 29.90 -2.53
N HIS A 292 -7.26 30.60 -1.47
CA HIS A 292 -6.20 31.62 -1.49
C HIS A 292 -4.85 31.11 -0.95
N GLY A 293 -4.78 29.82 -0.60
CA GLY A 293 -3.58 29.17 -0.11
C GLY A 293 -2.58 28.83 -1.22
N SER A 294 -1.62 27.97 -0.87
CA SER A 294 -0.54 27.61 -1.77
C SER A 294 -1.03 26.79 -2.95
N ARG A 295 -0.52 27.12 -4.15
CA ARG A 295 -0.90 26.50 -5.42
C ARG A 295 -0.14 25.21 -5.73
N ILE A 296 1.02 25.02 -5.11
CA ILE A 296 1.91 23.89 -5.38
C ILE A 296 2.15 23.12 -4.09
N MET A 297 2.01 21.81 -4.14
CA MET A 297 2.32 20.92 -3.03
C MET A 297 3.30 19.84 -3.47
N VAL A 298 4.40 19.70 -2.72
CA VAL A 298 5.41 18.67 -2.90
C VAL A 298 5.23 17.58 -1.85
N ILE A 299 4.73 16.42 -2.26
CA ILE A 299 4.35 15.31 -1.38
C ILE A 299 5.18 14.07 -1.66
N SER A 300 5.49 13.29 -0.62
CA SER A 300 6.16 12.00 -0.80
C SER A 300 5.16 10.90 -1.19
N MET A 301 5.60 9.92 -1.97
CA MET A 301 4.77 8.78 -2.40
C MET A 301 4.09 8.06 -1.23
N ALA A 302 4.82 7.84 -0.13
CA ALA A 302 4.31 7.17 1.06
C ALA A 302 3.12 7.91 1.71
N TYR A 303 3.05 9.23 1.55
CA TYR A 303 1.96 10.03 2.11
C TYR A 303 0.86 10.30 1.09
N ALA A 304 1.20 10.39 -0.19
CA ALA A 304 0.24 10.54 -1.27
C ALA A 304 -0.75 9.36 -1.29
N GLU A 305 -0.35 8.15 -0.92
CA GLU A 305 -1.24 6.98 -0.78
C GLU A 305 -2.31 7.12 0.31
N ALA A 306 -2.26 8.14 1.19
CA ALA A 306 -3.14 8.21 2.36
C ALA A 306 -4.09 9.43 2.40
N VAL A 307 -4.08 10.30 1.38
CA VAL A 307 -4.81 11.60 1.44
C VAL A 307 -5.65 11.88 0.20
N THR A 308 -6.85 12.43 0.37
CA THR A 308 -7.66 12.95 -0.75
C THR A 308 -7.23 14.38 -1.09
N LEU A 309 -6.96 14.64 -2.37
CA LEU A 309 -6.38 15.89 -2.90
C LEU A 309 -7.22 16.44 -4.07
N THR A 310 -8.54 16.49 -3.90
CA THR A 310 -9.49 16.93 -4.94
C THR A 310 -9.36 18.41 -5.28
N GLU A 311 -8.59 19.18 -4.51
CA GLU A 311 -8.29 20.59 -4.80
C GLU A 311 -7.29 20.75 -5.96
N ALA A 312 -6.53 19.68 -6.29
CA ALA A 312 -5.68 19.65 -7.47
C ALA A 312 -6.41 19.08 -8.68
N ASN A 313 -6.15 19.67 -9.83
CA ASN A 313 -6.47 19.14 -11.16
C ASN A 313 -5.22 18.77 -11.97
N PHE A 314 -4.02 19.05 -11.46
CA PHE A 314 -2.74 18.62 -12.04
C PHE A 314 -1.97 17.77 -11.04
N LEU A 315 -1.41 16.64 -11.51
CA LEU A 315 -0.50 15.81 -10.73
C LEU A 315 0.73 15.46 -11.57
N VAL A 316 1.93 15.68 -11.02
CA VAL A 316 3.19 15.31 -11.66
C VAL A 316 3.92 14.32 -10.78
N LEU A 317 4.10 13.11 -11.29
CA LEU A 317 4.94 12.09 -10.69
C LEU A 317 6.32 12.18 -11.33
N MET A 318 7.33 12.51 -10.51
CA MET A 318 8.68 12.80 -11.01
C MET A 318 9.43 11.57 -11.55
N GLU A 319 9.00 10.36 -11.21
CA GLU A 319 9.65 9.10 -11.60
C GLU A 319 8.62 7.96 -11.68
N PRO A 320 8.76 7.00 -12.61
CA PRO A 320 7.91 5.82 -12.64
C PRO A 320 8.17 4.92 -11.42
N GLN A 321 7.13 4.29 -10.89
CA GLN A 321 7.26 3.44 -9.69
C GLN A 321 7.34 1.96 -10.04
N ASP A 322 8.22 1.20 -9.38
CA ASP A 322 8.30 -0.26 -9.57
C ASP A 322 6.95 -0.98 -9.38
N ARG A 323 6.10 -0.45 -8.50
CA ARG A 323 4.75 -0.95 -8.24
C ARG A 323 3.73 -0.04 -8.91
N GLN A 324 3.14 -0.52 -10.00
CA GLN A 324 2.10 0.17 -10.75
C GLN A 324 0.87 0.51 -9.87
N ALA A 325 0.45 -0.41 -9.00
CA ALA A 325 -0.65 -0.18 -8.06
C ALA A 325 -0.45 1.07 -7.18
N LYS A 326 0.77 1.30 -6.68
CA LYS A 326 1.10 2.50 -5.88
C LYS A 326 1.01 3.78 -6.71
N GLN A 327 1.50 3.70 -7.95
CA GLN A 327 1.40 4.80 -8.91
C GLN A 327 -0.06 5.14 -9.17
N ASP A 328 -0.89 4.14 -9.52
CA ASP A 328 -2.32 4.32 -9.78
C ASP A 328 -3.07 4.87 -8.55
N GLN A 329 -2.77 4.35 -7.35
CA GLN A 329 -3.36 4.87 -6.12
C GLN A 329 -3.08 6.36 -5.90
N VAL A 330 -1.91 6.86 -6.30
CA VAL A 330 -1.54 8.28 -6.22
C VAL A 330 -2.24 9.09 -7.31
N LEU A 331 -2.30 8.59 -8.54
CA LEU A 331 -3.05 9.20 -9.63
C LEU A 331 -4.51 9.45 -9.24
N PHE A 332 -5.13 8.47 -8.59
CA PHE A 332 -6.49 8.57 -8.09
C PHE A 332 -6.68 9.48 -6.87
N ARG A 333 -5.66 10.19 -6.35
CA ARG A 333 -5.86 11.10 -5.20
C ARG A 333 -6.48 12.43 -5.60
N ILE A 334 -6.24 12.85 -6.85
CA ILE A 334 -6.83 14.05 -7.45
C ILE A 334 -8.15 13.74 -8.16
N TYR A 335 -8.31 12.52 -8.68
CA TYR A 335 -9.52 12.09 -9.38
C TYR A 335 -10.42 11.22 -8.47
N ARG A 336 -11.12 11.89 -7.53
CA ARG A 336 -12.07 11.25 -6.57
C ARG A 336 -13.38 12.02 -6.47
N ILE A 337 -14.35 11.38 -5.79
CA ILE A 337 -15.59 12.05 -5.37
C ILE A 337 -15.22 13.32 -4.59
N GLY A 338 -15.80 14.46 -4.99
CA GLY A 338 -15.45 15.78 -4.48
C GLY A 338 -14.58 16.61 -5.45
N GLN A 339 -14.09 16.01 -6.54
CA GLN A 339 -13.44 16.76 -7.62
C GLN A 339 -14.48 17.60 -8.37
N LEU A 340 -14.16 18.88 -8.57
CA LEU A 340 -15.01 19.88 -9.22
C LEU A 340 -14.47 20.36 -10.57
N ALA A 341 -13.23 20.02 -10.92
CA ALA A 341 -12.64 20.37 -12.21
C ALA A 341 -13.24 19.55 -13.36
N ASP A 342 -13.40 20.21 -14.52
CA ASP A 342 -13.87 19.59 -15.77
C ASP A 342 -12.84 18.63 -16.37
N ALA A 343 -11.56 18.82 -16.05
CA ALA A 343 -10.47 17.96 -16.49
C ALA A 343 -9.38 17.87 -15.42
N CYS A 344 -8.91 16.65 -15.19
CA CYS A 344 -7.71 16.37 -14.42
C CYS A 344 -6.60 15.87 -15.35
N HIS A 345 -5.38 16.36 -15.17
CA HIS A 345 -4.21 15.94 -15.92
C HIS A 345 -3.18 15.32 -14.98
N ALA A 346 -2.61 14.18 -15.38
CA ALA A 346 -1.50 13.60 -14.66
C ALA A 346 -0.33 13.26 -15.59
N TYR A 347 0.89 13.51 -15.12
CA TYR A 347 2.11 13.27 -15.88
C TYR A 347 3.06 12.38 -15.07
N ILE A 348 3.43 11.24 -15.62
CA ILE A 348 4.50 10.38 -15.10
C ILE A 348 5.74 10.71 -15.92
N LEU A 349 6.68 11.41 -15.30
CA LEU A 349 7.93 11.78 -15.94
C LEU A 349 8.89 10.60 -15.92
N TYR A 350 9.69 10.47 -16.97
CA TYR A 350 10.84 9.58 -17.00
C TYR A 350 11.93 10.15 -17.91
N ASN A 351 13.19 9.82 -17.64
CA ASN A 351 14.32 10.14 -18.47
C ASN A 351 14.58 8.99 -19.46
N PRO A 352 14.40 9.19 -20.78
CA PRO A 352 14.67 8.16 -21.79
C PRO A 352 16.13 7.68 -21.82
N ASP A 353 17.06 8.50 -21.33
CA ASP A 353 18.49 8.17 -21.28
C ASP A 353 18.85 7.37 -20.00
N SER A 354 17.87 7.11 -19.13
CA SER A 354 18.02 6.30 -17.91
C SER A 354 17.50 4.88 -18.12
N ASP A 355 18.42 3.92 -18.23
CA ASP A 355 18.09 2.50 -18.32
C ASP A 355 17.19 2.02 -17.18
N ILE A 356 17.32 2.58 -15.98
CA ILE A 356 16.57 2.13 -14.80
C ILE A 356 15.10 2.54 -14.88
N GLU A 357 14.81 3.77 -15.30
CA GLU A 357 13.44 4.24 -15.45
C GLU A 357 12.77 3.56 -16.65
N VAL A 358 13.50 3.45 -17.78
CA VAL A 358 13.06 2.72 -18.97
C VAL A 358 12.74 1.25 -18.65
N ASN A 359 13.63 0.55 -17.94
CA ASN A 359 13.38 -0.84 -17.55
C ASN A 359 12.24 -0.98 -16.54
N THR A 360 11.94 0.07 -15.76
CA THR A 360 10.78 0.10 -14.88
C THR A 360 9.49 0.18 -15.69
N LEU A 361 9.41 1.07 -16.68
CA LEU A 361 8.27 1.17 -17.60
C LEU A 361 8.05 -0.12 -18.42
N ARG A 362 9.12 -0.73 -18.93
CA ARG A 362 9.06 -2.03 -19.63
C ARG A 362 8.43 -3.12 -18.76
N ARG A 363 8.81 -3.20 -17.48
CA ARG A 363 8.25 -4.17 -16.55
C ARG A 363 6.79 -3.89 -16.22
N GLN A 364 6.38 -2.62 -16.11
CA GLN A 364 4.98 -2.26 -15.94
C GLN A 364 4.15 -2.68 -17.17
N GLN A 365 4.64 -2.37 -18.38
CA GLN A 365 3.98 -2.74 -19.63
C GLN A 365 3.81 -4.25 -19.75
N PHE A 366 4.87 -5.02 -19.48
CA PHE A 366 4.81 -6.49 -19.51
C PHE A 366 3.77 -7.05 -18.53
N LYS A 367 3.70 -6.51 -17.31
CA LYS A 367 2.71 -6.93 -16.29
C LYS A 367 1.28 -6.63 -16.74
N THR A 368 1.05 -5.46 -17.33
CA THR A 368 -0.28 -5.07 -17.83
C THR A 368 -0.72 -6.00 -18.95
N LEU A 369 0.13 -6.19 -19.97
CA LEU A 369 -0.14 -7.10 -21.09
C LEU A 369 -0.42 -8.53 -20.64
N SER A 370 0.42 -9.07 -19.74
CA SER A 370 0.26 -10.43 -19.22
C SER A 370 -1.08 -10.62 -18.51
N ARG A 371 -1.55 -9.60 -17.79
CA ARG A 371 -2.83 -9.67 -17.07
C ARG A 371 -4.01 -9.61 -18.05
N ASP A 372 -3.95 -8.74 -19.06
CA ASP A 372 -5.04 -8.59 -20.03
C ASP A 372 -5.23 -9.88 -20.85
N THR A 373 -4.14 -10.56 -21.22
CA THR A 373 -4.19 -11.89 -21.87
C THR A 373 -4.88 -12.94 -21.01
N LEU A 374 -4.64 -12.94 -19.68
CA LEU A 374 -5.27 -13.88 -18.74
C LEU A 374 -6.76 -13.62 -18.55
N VAL A 375 -7.20 -12.36 -18.65
CA VAL A 375 -8.61 -11.97 -18.48
C VAL A 375 -9.40 -12.19 -19.77
N GLU A 376 -8.81 -11.90 -20.93
CA GLU A 376 -9.51 -11.89 -22.22
C GLU A 376 -9.37 -13.19 -23.03
N ASN A 377 -8.60 -14.18 -22.57
CA ASN A 377 -8.48 -15.48 -23.23
C ASN A 377 -8.03 -15.37 -24.71
N ARG A 378 -7.21 -14.34 -25.03
CA ARG A 378 -6.66 -14.14 -26.38
C ARG A 378 -5.41 -15.01 -26.58
N ASP A 379 -5.26 -15.57 -27.77
CA ASP A 379 -4.07 -16.33 -28.15
C ASP A 379 -2.79 -15.48 -28.00
N ALA A 380 -1.77 -16.11 -27.41
CA ALA A 380 -0.51 -15.48 -27.01
C ALA A 380 0.26 -14.82 -28.19
N GLU A 381 -0.06 -15.18 -29.43
CA GLU A 381 0.54 -14.60 -30.64
C GLU A 381 0.19 -13.11 -30.86
N THR A 382 -0.91 -12.63 -30.28
CA THR A 382 -1.35 -11.22 -30.45
C THR A 382 -0.59 -10.22 -29.55
N VAL A 383 0.19 -10.69 -28.57
CA VAL A 383 0.76 -9.86 -27.48
C VAL A 383 2.03 -9.10 -27.90
N ILE A 384 2.60 -9.41 -29.06
CA ILE A 384 3.83 -8.79 -29.58
C ILE A 384 3.56 -7.40 -30.19
N GLY A 385 2.28 -7.03 -30.37
CA GLY A 385 1.84 -5.93 -31.21
C GLY A 385 2.53 -4.58 -31.02
N HIS A 386 2.66 -4.04 -29.79
CA HIS A 386 3.21 -2.69 -29.59
C HIS A 386 4.16 -2.62 -28.39
N GLN A 387 5.37 -3.17 -28.52
CA GLN A 387 6.44 -2.87 -27.57
C GLN A 387 6.85 -1.40 -27.74
N ILE A 388 6.57 -0.58 -26.73
CA ILE A 388 6.90 0.85 -26.78
C ILE A 388 8.41 0.99 -26.64
N LYS A 389 9.04 1.68 -27.60
CA LYS A 389 10.47 2.01 -27.57
C LYS A 389 10.68 3.25 -26.70
N TRP A 390 10.68 3.06 -25.39
CA TRP A 390 10.75 4.13 -24.39
C TRP A 390 11.95 5.07 -24.56
N GLU A 391 13.07 4.57 -25.10
CA GLU A 391 14.29 5.35 -25.34
C GLU A 391 14.21 6.32 -26.52
N SER A 392 13.30 6.07 -27.47
CA SER A 392 13.18 6.85 -28.70
C SER A 392 11.93 7.74 -28.72
N LEU A 393 11.21 7.84 -27.60
CA LEU A 393 10.03 8.68 -27.50
C LEU A 393 10.41 10.13 -27.18
N ASP A 394 9.78 11.05 -27.90
CA ASP A 394 9.87 12.49 -27.66
C ASP A 394 8.49 13.13 -27.36
N GLU A 395 7.41 12.34 -27.47
CA GLU A 395 6.03 12.78 -27.24
C GLU A 395 5.40 12.07 -26.03
N ASP A 396 4.33 12.67 -25.50
CA ASP A 396 3.54 12.09 -24.42
C ASP A 396 2.84 10.80 -24.89
N VAL A 397 2.91 9.76 -24.07
CA VAL A 397 2.17 8.51 -24.27
C VAL A 397 1.00 8.44 -23.31
N VAL A 398 -0.19 8.09 -23.79
CA VAL A 398 -1.36 7.90 -22.92
C VAL A 398 -1.11 6.76 -21.94
N TYR A 399 -1.23 7.04 -20.64
CA TYR A 399 -1.15 6.02 -19.60
C TYR A 399 -2.53 5.43 -19.36
N ARG A 400 -2.71 4.13 -19.62
CA ARG A 400 -4.00 3.47 -19.38
C ARG A 400 -4.08 3.01 -17.93
N VAL A 401 -5.07 3.52 -17.20
CA VAL A 401 -5.39 3.05 -15.85
C VAL A 401 -6.64 2.18 -15.94
N ASP A 402 -6.56 0.95 -15.50
CA ASP A 402 -7.58 -0.10 -15.77
C ASP A 402 -8.98 0.23 -15.24
N VAL A 403 -9.03 1.04 -14.19
CA VAL A 403 -10.27 1.40 -13.49
C VAL A 403 -10.95 2.61 -14.13
N LEU A 404 -10.26 3.33 -15.02
CA LEU A 404 -10.80 4.47 -15.74
C LEU A 404 -11.59 4.02 -16.99
N PRO A 405 -12.69 4.73 -17.33
CA PRO A 405 -13.53 4.44 -18.48
C PRO A 405 -12.79 4.39 -19.81
#